data_AF-A0A1I2NP64-F1
#
_entry.id   AF-A0A1I2NP64-F1
#
_cell.length_a   1.000
_cell.length_b   1.000
_cell.length_c   1.000
_cell.angle_alpha   90.00
_cell.angle_beta   90.00
_cell.angle_gamma   90.00
#
_symmetry.space_group_name_H-M   'P 1'
#
loop_
_entity.id
_entity.type
_entity.pdbx_description
1 polymer ?
#
loop_
_entity_poly.entity_id
_entity_poly.type
_entity_poly.pdbx_seq_one_letter_code
_entity_poly.pdbx_strand_id
1 'polypeptide(L)'
;MGITIHQNVTFNHLPEILSLGYDYIVLDMGVLNQYTLPEFWRNDIHFVLGHSYPTKGPYYHNFINFIFSSFRGENLNKKHLKELKIRRNISFLDNLGLKDNAKNFYKQYQVSLDIVPFIQNPFQLTSNEWRFFQALLKDFSI
;
A
#
# COMPACT_ATOMS: atom_id res chain seq x y z
N MET A 1 7.32 17.40 16.93
CA MET A 1 7.38 17.04 15.51
C MET A 1 8.14 15.74 15.37
N GLY A 2 7.52 14.70 14.85
CA GLY A 2 8.06 13.35 14.83
C GLY A 2 7.18 12.37 14.06
N ILE A 3 7.75 11.21 13.75
CA ILE A 3 7.08 10.09 13.09
C ILE A 3 6.90 8.98 14.13
N THR A 4 5.73 8.35 14.15
CA THR A 4 5.48 7.16 14.97
C THR A 4 4.96 6.01 14.11
N ILE A 5 5.20 4.77 14.56
CA ILE A 5 4.73 3.55 13.92
C ILE A 5 3.94 2.76 14.96
N HIS A 6 2.69 2.44 14.62
CA HIS A 6 1.82 1.60 15.45
C HIS A 6 1.48 0.31 14.69
N GLN A 7 1.78 -0.83 15.32
CA GLN A 7 1.52 -2.17 14.76
C GLN A 7 0.22 -2.75 15.30
N ASN A 8 -0.44 -3.59 14.49
CA ASN A 8 -1.70 -4.27 14.83
C ASN A 8 -2.79 -3.31 15.34
N VAL A 9 -2.91 -2.14 14.69
CA VAL A 9 -3.85 -1.11 15.08
C VAL A 9 -5.28 -1.58 14.82
N THR A 10 -6.14 -1.41 15.82
CA THR A 10 -7.59 -1.58 15.71
C THR A 10 -8.26 -0.22 15.89
N PHE A 11 -9.55 -0.12 15.55
CA PHE A 11 -10.30 1.13 15.71
C PHE A 11 -10.25 1.71 17.12
N ASN A 12 -10.20 0.85 18.14
CA ASN A 12 -10.21 1.26 19.53
C ASN A 12 -8.94 2.04 19.91
N HIS A 13 -7.83 1.84 19.20
CA HIS A 13 -6.56 2.51 19.48
C HIS A 13 -6.48 3.89 18.80
N LEU A 14 -7.27 4.15 17.76
CA LEU A 14 -7.12 5.34 16.92
C LEU A 14 -7.31 6.66 17.67
N PRO A 15 -8.32 6.85 18.55
CA PRO A 15 -8.50 8.11 19.24
C PRO A 15 -7.27 8.50 20.08
N GLU A 16 -6.67 7.54 20.76
CA GLU A 16 -5.46 7.75 21.56
C GLU A 16 -4.27 8.08 20.65
N ILE A 17 -4.02 7.27 19.62
CA ILE A 17 -2.90 7.47 18.69
C ILE A 17 -2.95 8.85 18.03
N LEU A 18 -4.12 9.26 17.55
CA LEU A 18 -4.30 10.56 16.88
C LEU A 18 -4.14 11.74 17.85
N SER A 19 -4.38 11.54 19.15
CA SER A 19 -4.24 12.59 20.16
C SER A 19 -2.77 12.92 20.50
N LEU A 20 -1.81 12.06 20.12
CA LEU A 20 -0.40 12.22 20.45
C LEU A 20 0.31 13.33 19.66
N GLY A 21 -0.33 13.90 18.64
CA GLY A 21 0.16 15.11 17.95
C GLY A 21 1.44 14.91 17.12
N TYR A 22 1.65 13.70 16.59
CA TYR A 22 2.72 13.43 15.62
C TYR A 22 2.40 14.03 14.25
N ASP A 23 3.43 14.40 13.49
CA ASP A 23 3.24 14.95 12.13
C ASP A 23 2.87 13.82 11.15
N TYR A 24 3.44 12.64 11.36
CA TYR A 24 3.17 11.45 10.57
C TYR A 24 2.95 10.24 11.46
N ILE A 25 1.89 9.50 11.16
CA ILE A 25 1.50 8.29 11.88
C ILE A 25 1.46 7.16 10.85
N VAL A 26 2.32 6.15 11.04
CA VAL A 26 2.29 4.94 10.22
C VAL A 26 1.44 3.91 10.95
N LEU A 27 0.31 3.57 10.35
CA LEU A 27 -0.63 2.57 10.87
C LEU A 27 -0.45 1.25 10.13
N ASP A 28 0.03 0.23 10.84
CA ASP A 28 -0.07 -1.15 10.38
C ASP A 28 -1.34 -1.79 10.98
N MET A 29 -2.36 -1.92 10.13
CA MET A 29 -3.65 -2.53 10.46
C MET A 29 -3.70 -4.04 10.14
N GLY A 30 -2.56 -4.66 9.82
CA GLY A 30 -2.48 -6.06 9.44
C GLY A 30 -3.26 -6.36 8.16
N VAL A 31 -4.07 -7.43 8.18
CA VAL A 31 -4.86 -7.86 7.01
C VAL A 31 -6.13 -7.03 6.91
N LEU A 32 -6.25 -6.27 5.82
CA LEU A 32 -7.45 -5.50 5.52
C LEU A 32 -8.69 -6.38 5.41
N ASN A 33 -9.77 -5.94 6.03
CA ASN A 33 -11.05 -6.62 6.02
C ASN A 33 -12.18 -5.59 6.07
N GLN A 34 -13.43 -6.05 6.06
CA GLN A 34 -14.61 -5.18 6.04
C GLN A 34 -14.69 -4.20 7.22
N TYR A 35 -14.10 -4.56 8.35
CA TYR A 35 -14.08 -3.70 9.53
C TYR A 35 -13.00 -2.62 9.37
N THR A 36 -11.78 -2.95 8.93
CA THR A 36 -10.64 -2.01 8.82
C THR A 36 -10.64 -1.15 7.55
N LEU A 37 -11.45 -1.50 6.56
CA LEU A 37 -11.54 -0.78 5.28
C LEU A 37 -11.93 0.70 5.39
N PRO A 38 -12.89 1.13 6.22
CA PRO A 38 -13.20 2.54 6.40
C PRO A 38 -12.01 3.33 6.93
N GLU A 39 -11.21 2.74 7.84
CA GLU A 39 -10.02 3.40 8.36
C GLU A 39 -8.95 3.52 7.29
N PHE A 40 -8.69 2.44 6.55
CA PHE A 40 -7.81 2.46 5.41
C PHE A 40 -8.12 3.67 4.55
N TRP A 41 -9.37 3.84 4.11
CA TRP A 41 -9.79 4.96 3.26
C TRP A 41 -9.71 6.36 3.85
N ARG A 42 -9.59 6.48 5.17
CA ARG A 42 -9.45 7.76 5.86
C ARG A 42 -8.02 8.28 5.86
N ASN A 43 -7.03 7.41 5.60
CA ASN A 43 -5.62 7.78 5.57
C ASN A 43 -5.26 8.56 4.29
N ASP A 44 -4.21 9.38 4.38
CA ASP A 44 -3.77 10.24 3.28
C ASP A 44 -2.94 9.49 2.23
N ILE A 45 -2.19 8.47 2.66
CA ILE A 45 -1.26 7.68 1.84
C ILE A 45 -1.44 6.21 2.16
N HIS A 46 -1.47 5.36 1.12
CA HIS A 46 -1.70 3.91 1.27
C HIS A 46 -0.58 3.12 0.62
N PHE A 47 0.14 2.33 1.40
CA PHE A 47 1.08 1.34 0.90
C PHE A 47 0.46 -0.05 1.00
N VAL A 48 0.26 -0.69 -0.14
CA VAL A 48 -0.34 -2.01 -0.23
C VAL A 48 0.76 -3.00 -0.60
N LEU A 49 1.19 -3.82 0.35
CA LEU A 49 2.24 -4.81 0.16
C LEU A 49 1.65 -6.20 -0.09
N GLY A 50 2.07 -6.84 -1.18
CA GLY A 50 1.64 -8.18 -1.52
C GLY A 50 2.73 -9.01 -2.20
N HIS A 51 2.34 -10.15 -2.74
CA HIS A 51 3.22 -11.04 -3.47
C HIS A 51 2.63 -11.30 -4.86
N SER A 52 3.39 -11.05 -5.91
CA SER A 52 2.92 -11.20 -7.30
C SER A 52 3.15 -12.58 -7.92
N TYR A 53 3.92 -13.45 -7.25
CA TYR A 53 4.27 -14.76 -7.80
C TYR A 53 3.08 -15.73 -7.81
N PRO A 54 3.04 -16.72 -8.73
CA PRO A 54 1.82 -17.47 -9.04
C PRO A 54 1.13 -18.14 -7.84
N THR A 55 1.87 -18.62 -6.85
CA THR A 55 1.30 -19.33 -5.70
C THR A 55 0.63 -18.41 -4.68
N LYS A 56 1.09 -17.15 -4.53
CA LYS A 56 0.48 -16.16 -3.61
C LYS A 56 -0.23 -15.01 -4.31
N GLY A 57 -0.06 -14.86 -5.61
CA GLY A 57 -0.73 -13.88 -6.46
C GLY A 57 -2.25 -13.86 -6.32
N PRO A 58 -2.95 -15.01 -6.18
CA PRO A 58 -4.39 -15.01 -5.95
C PRO A 58 -4.83 -14.25 -4.69
N TYR A 59 -4.08 -14.33 -3.58
CA TYR A 59 -4.39 -13.57 -2.36
C TYR A 59 -4.26 -12.07 -2.61
N TYR A 60 -3.21 -11.67 -3.35
CA TYR A 60 -3.00 -10.27 -3.66
C TYR A 60 -4.09 -9.73 -4.60
N HIS A 61 -4.49 -10.53 -5.61
CA HIS A 61 -5.62 -10.21 -6.49
C HIS A 61 -6.93 -10.06 -5.73
N ASN A 62 -7.23 -10.99 -4.81
CA ASN A 62 -8.45 -10.94 -4.00
C ASN A 62 -8.48 -9.71 -3.10
N PHE A 63 -7.33 -9.34 -2.51
CA PHE A 63 -7.19 -8.14 -1.71
C PHE A 63 -7.44 -6.86 -2.52
N ILE A 64 -6.83 -6.76 -3.70
CA ILE A 64 -7.05 -5.70 -4.69
C ILE A 64 -8.54 -5.62 -5.02
N ASN A 65 -9.17 -6.73 -5.40
CA ASN A 65 -10.60 -6.78 -5.69
C ASN A 65 -11.45 -6.37 -4.49
N PHE A 66 -11.08 -6.75 -3.27
CA PHE A 66 -11.81 -6.41 -2.04
C PHE A 66 -11.78 -4.90 -1.80
N ILE A 67 -10.58 -4.29 -1.79
CA ILE A 67 -10.40 -2.84 -1.73
C ILE A 67 -11.31 -2.16 -2.75
N PHE A 68 -11.28 -2.64 -3.99
CA PHE A 68 -11.98 -1.97 -5.07
C PHE A 68 -13.49 -2.22 -5.12
N SER A 69 -13.96 -3.36 -4.61
CA SER A 69 -15.39 -3.66 -4.49
C SER A 69 -16.13 -2.70 -3.55
N SER A 70 -15.40 -2.05 -2.65
CA SER A 70 -15.97 -1.05 -1.73
C SER A 70 -16.36 0.27 -2.40
N PHE A 71 -15.87 0.51 -3.63
CA PHE A 71 -16.38 1.60 -4.47
C PHE A 71 -17.61 1.11 -5.23
N ARG A 72 -18.79 1.37 -4.65
CA ARG A 72 -20.09 1.00 -5.23
C ARG A 72 -20.24 1.55 -6.66
N GLY A 73 -20.62 0.67 -7.59
CA GLY A 73 -21.46 1.07 -8.73
C GLY A 73 -21.03 0.62 -10.13
N GLU A 74 -19.77 0.23 -10.35
CA GLU A 74 -19.30 0.05 -11.73
C GLU A 74 -18.50 -1.24 -11.90
N ASN A 75 -18.77 -1.94 -13.00
CA ASN A 75 -17.88 -2.96 -13.54
C ASN A 75 -16.45 -2.41 -13.51
N LEU A 76 -15.61 -3.01 -12.66
CA LEU A 76 -14.21 -2.62 -12.49
C LEU A 76 -13.48 -2.75 -13.83
N ASN A 77 -13.38 -1.65 -14.56
CA ASN A 77 -12.55 -1.58 -15.76
C ASN A 77 -11.15 -1.08 -15.37
N LYS A 78 -10.18 -1.34 -16.24
CA LYS A 78 -8.77 -0.95 -16.03
C LYS A 78 -8.56 0.56 -15.83
N LYS A 79 -9.49 1.39 -16.31
CA LYS A 79 -9.43 2.86 -16.18
C LYS A 79 -9.74 3.31 -14.75
N HIS A 80 -10.72 2.70 -14.09
CA HIS A 80 -11.07 3.00 -12.70
C HIS A 80 -9.92 2.71 -11.73
N LEU A 81 -9.13 1.67 -11.99
CA LEU A 81 -7.96 1.31 -11.16
C LEU A 81 -6.90 2.41 -11.16
N LYS A 82 -6.59 2.95 -12.33
CA LYS A 82 -5.63 4.04 -12.47
C LYS A 82 -6.12 5.32 -11.79
N GLU A 83 -7.40 5.65 -11.95
CA GLU A 83 -8.01 6.83 -11.31
C GLU A 83 -8.05 6.70 -9.78
N LEU A 84 -8.38 5.51 -9.26
CA LEU A 84 -8.36 5.24 -7.82
C LEU A 84 -6.95 5.34 -7.24
N LYS A 85 -5.94 4.79 -7.93
CA LYS A 85 -4.53 4.92 -7.53
C LYS A 85 -4.15 6.39 -7.30
N ILE A 86 -4.52 7.26 -8.25
CA ILE A 86 -4.19 8.68 -8.24
C ILE A 86 -5.02 9.43 -7.17
N ARG A 87 -6.34 9.22 -7.13
CA ARG A 87 -7.22 9.97 -6.20
C ARG A 87 -7.02 9.60 -4.74
N ARG A 88 -6.51 8.40 -4.47
CA ARG A 88 -6.37 7.85 -3.11
C ARG A 88 -4.91 7.59 -2.73
N ASN A 89 -3.94 8.09 -3.48
CA ASN A 89 -2.52 7.96 -3.13
C ASN A 89 -2.12 6.51 -2.77
N ILE A 90 -2.49 5.56 -3.63
CA ILE A 90 -2.23 4.13 -3.40
C ILE A 90 -0.97 3.71 -4.16
N SER A 91 -0.01 3.13 -3.44
CA SER A 91 1.15 2.47 -4.02
C SER A 91 1.06 0.96 -3.82
N PHE A 92 1.08 0.22 -4.93
CA PHE A 92 1.13 -1.24 -4.92
C PHE A 92 2.57 -1.70 -4.91
N LEU A 93 2.90 -2.51 -3.91
CA LEU A 93 4.25 -2.98 -3.64
C LEU A 93 4.29 -4.51 -3.75
N ASP A 94 5.40 -5.03 -4.25
CA ASP A 94 5.67 -6.46 -4.35
C ASP A 94 6.83 -6.86 -3.46
N ASN A 95 6.55 -7.75 -2.51
CA ASN A 95 7.53 -8.27 -1.58
C ASN A 95 8.36 -9.37 -2.25
N LEU A 96 9.62 -9.05 -2.56
CA LEU A 96 10.58 -9.94 -3.24
C LEU A 96 10.11 -10.34 -4.65
N GLY A 97 9.47 -9.40 -5.33
CA GLY A 97 8.97 -9.55 -6.69
C GLY A 97 10.05 -9.73 -7.77
N LEU A 98 9.67 -10.38 -8.87
CA LEU A 98 10.45 -10.38 -10.11
C LEU A 98 9.91 -9.34 -11.08
N LYS A 99 10.80 -8.73 -11.88
CA LYS A 99 10.43 -7.71 -12.88
C LYS A 99 9.34 -8.19 -13.84
N ASP A 100 9.34 -9.47 -14.21
CA ASP A 100 8.33 -10.02 -15.12
C ASP A 100 6.95 -10.11 -14.47
N ASN A 101 6.87 -10.31 -13.16
CA ASN A 101 5.59 -10.28 -12.45
C ASN A 101 5.03 -8.86 -12.40
N ALA A 102 5.87 -7.84 -12.20
CA ALA A 102 5.46 -6.44 -12.27
C ALA A 102 4.91 -6.06 -13.67
N LYS A 103 5.54 -6.57 -14.74
CA LYS A 103 5.00 -6.41 -16.11
C LYS A 103 3.64 -7.06 -16.28
N ASN A 104 3.45 -8.27 -15.76
CA ASN A 104 2.17 -8.98 -15.84
C ASN A 104 1.09 -8.27 -15.02
N PHE A 105 1.43 -7.77 -13.84
CA PHE A 105 0.56 -6.94 -13.02
C PHE A 105 0.12 -5.69 -13.78
N TYR A 106 1.05 -4.97 -14.41
CA TYR A 106 0.71 -3.81 -15.23
C TYR A 106 -0.23 -4.17 -16.40
N LYS A 107 0.00 -5.28 -17.10
CA LYS A 107 -0.91 -5.73 -18.18
C LYS A 107 -2.33 -5.99 -17.66
N GLN A 108 -2.43 -6.59 -16.48
CA GLN A 108 -3.70 -6.93 -15.84
C GLN A 108 -4.45 -5.70 -15.33
N TYR A 109 -3.79 -4.85 -14.54
CA TYR A 109 -4.45 -3.75 -13.80
C TYR A 109 -4.21 -2.35 -14.37
N GLN A 110 -3.27 -2.18 -15.31
CA GLN A 110 -2.83 -0.87 -15.84
C GLN A 110 -2.30 0.09 -14.76
N VAL A 111 -1.75 -0.50 -13.70
CA VAL A 111 -1.17 0.20 -12.54
C VAL A 111 0.25 -0.33 -12.32
N SER A 112 1.17 0.56 -11.93
CA SER A 112 2.54 0.19 -11.59
C SER A 112 2.58 -0.69 -10.34
N LEU A 113 3.50 -1.65 -10.33
CA LEU A 113 3.83 -2.46 -9.16
C LEU A 113 5.30 -2.26 -8.85
N ASP A 114 5.59 -1.62 -7.73
CA ASP A 114 6.97 -1.33 -7.33
C ASP A 114 7.53 -2.51 -6.53
N ILE A 115 8.70 -2.98 -6.95
CA ILE A 115 9.35 -4.14 -6.32
C ILE A 115 10.15 -3.63 -5.13
N VAL A 116 9.79 -4.07 -3.93
CA VAL A 116 10.52 -3.74 -2.72
C VAL A 116 11.89 -4.43 -2.78
N PRO A 117 13.00 -3.68 -2.68
CA PRO A 117 14.32 -4.29 -2.66
C PRO A 117 14.46 -5.18 -1.42
N PHE A 118 15.25 -6.25 -1.55
CA PHE A 118 15.63 -7.02 -0.37
C PHE A 118 16.49 -6.14 0.53
N ILE A 119 16.02 -5.93 1.77
CA ILE A 119 16.73 -5.17 2.78
C ILE A 119 17.41 -6.16 3.73
N GLN A 120 18.74 -6.25 3.63
CA GLN A 120 19.51 -7.19 4.45
C GLN A 120 19.51 -6.77 5.93
N ASN A 121 19.60 -5.48 6.19
CA ASN A 121 19.54 -4.91 7.52
C ASN A 121 18.62 -3.67 7.54
N PRO A 122 17.42 -3.75 8.13
CA PRO A 122 16.48 -2.63 8.15
C PRO A 122 16.94 -1.43 8.97
N PHE A 123 17.96 -1.60 9.81
CA PHE A 123 18.56 -0.52 10.60
C PHE A 123 19.74 0.16 9.90
N GLN A 124 20.17 -0.35 8.75
CA GLN A 124 21.32 0.16 8.00
C GLN A 124 21.01 0.18 6.50
N LEU A 125 20.28 1.21 6.07
CA LEU A 125 19.96 1.41 4.66
C LEU A 125 21.20 1.86 3.87
N THR A 126 21.41 1.21 2.75
CA THR A 126 22.33 1.58 1.68
C THR A 126 21.72 2.63 0.75
N SER A 127 22.55 3.23 -0.10
CA SER A 127 22.11 4.21 -1.11
C SER A 127 21.04 3.66 -2.07
N ASN A 128 21.01 2.35 -2.31
CA ASN A 128 20.02 1.74 -3.20
C ASN A 128 18.63 1.69 -2.57
N GLU A 129 18.55 1.27 -1.30
CA GLU A 129 17.28 1.25 -0.56
C GLU A 129 16.77 2.67 -0.36
N TRP A 130 17.67 3.63 -0.09
CA TRP A 130 17.30 5.04 0.01
C TRP A 130 16.67 5.59 -1.28
N ARG A 131 17.28 5.31 -2.45
CA ARG A 131 16.73 5.71 -3.75
C ARG A 131 15.35 5.12 -4.00
N PHE A 132 15.11 3.88 -3.58
CA PHE A 132 13.80 3.26 -3.67
C PHE A 132 12.76 4.06 -2.87
N PHE A 133 13.03 4.39 -1.61
CA PHE A 133 12.09 5.16 -0.79
C PHE A 133 11.87 6.58 -1.34
N GLN A 134 12.93 7.25 -1.82
CA GLN A 134 12.79 8.56 -2.46
C GLN A 134 11.89 8.50 -3.71
N ALA A 135 12.04 7.46 -4.53
CA ALA A 135 11.19 7.26 -5.70
C ALA A 135 9.74 6.95 -5.30
N LEU A 136 9.55 6.09 -4.30
CA LEU A 136 8.25 5.72 -3.78
C LEU A 136 7.48 6.92 -3.23
N LEU A 137 8.17 7.84 -2.56
CA LEU A 137 7.56 9.00 -1.93
C LEU A 137 7.36 10.19 -2.87
N LYS A 138 8.00 10.19 -4.04
CA LYS A 138 7.95 11.31 -4.99
C LYS A 138 6.53 11.67 -5.45
N ASP A 139 5.65 10.69 -5.51
CA ASP A 139 4.27 10.86 -5.97
C ASP A 139 3.36 11.46 -4.90
N PHE A 140 3.83 11.59 -3.65
CA PHE A 140 3.08 12.21 -2.56
C PHE A 140 3.59 13.63 -2.34
N SER A 141 2.70 14.61 -2.44
CA SER A 141 3.00 15.98 -2.00
C SER A 141 2.90 16.01 -0.47
N ILE A 142 4.01 15.67 0.17
CA ILE A 142 4.22 15.77 1.61
C ILE A 142 4.86 17.13 1.93
#